data_AF-A0A563U765-F1
#
_entry.id   AF-A0A563U765-F1
#
_cell.length_a   1.000
_cell.length_b   1.000
_cell.length_c   1.000
_cell.angle_alpha   90.00
_cell.angle_beta   90.00
_cell.angle_gamma   90.00
#
_symmetry.space_group_name_H-M   'P 1'
#
loop_
_entity.id
_entity.type
_entity.pdbx_description
1 polymer ?
#
loop_
_entity_poly.entity_id
_entity_poly.type
_entity_poly.pdbx_seq_one_letter_code
_entity_poly.pdbx_strand_id
1 'polypeptide(L)'
;MKKMYPLQLAAFGCLLMFNAACRKDKTLSNLSPGKSAEDMGANAKFSRLSTQALPAAGQNKVAYYAFDVTPAKQGVLPLTTFTDKANVVVIFEGTLWELADTVHYNSGWMQNAYYKNKRQILQDIQTLRSRGVKVLMNVDDASSWSTATPFTTYNGTAYNYTQFASFVNDCVNTVGLDGISLDVEHNATDNTNYRNLIKELGKYFGPLSTNSTTKMYLGAFYDGGAPGPIFRETALSQYLNFVMDMGYFEDNTSRFNYWANTLGNAKLMLGMSYDDNSQSSAVAQAQWHPSPDKAGIMVFAANKNKTYSDAIFTALDGGTTTTTAPSGADLTDYSGTLSAQYQTGSPSGEEYTMLIDNNTATKYLTQHASGWVQFKPNVAATVVKYTITSANDVPARDPKNWTLQGSNNGTTWTTLDTKTNQSFASRFLKQTYTISNTTSYAYYRLNVTSVQSGSILQFSEWELFRN
;
A
#
# COMPACT_ATOMS: atom_id res chain seq x y z
N MET A 1 14.26 -12.51 15.03
CA MET A 1 15.51 -13.27 15.31
C MET A 1 15.19 -14.69 15.79
N LYS A 2 15.30 -15.69 14.91
CA LYS A 2 15.55 -17.10 15.26
C LYS A 2 16.52 -17.68 14.21
N LYS A 3 17.56 -18.34 14.69
CA LYS A 3 18.75 -18.78 13.95
C LYS A 3 18.47 -20.06 13.14
N MET A 4 18.92 -20.11 11.89
CA MET A 4 19.07 -21.33 11.07
C MET A 4 20.51 -21.86 11.17
N TYR A 5 20.66 -23.19 11.26
CA TYR A 5 21.93 -23.91 11.06
C TYR A 5 21.90 -24.61 9.68
N PRO A 6 23.02 -24.68 8.94
CA PRO A 6 23.05 -25.24 7.59
C PRO A 6 23.36 -26.75 7.59
N LEU A 7 22.76 -27.51 6.67
CA LEU A 7 23.23 -28.84 6.30
C LEU A 7 23.93 -28.79 4.93
N GLN A 8 25.09 -29.44 4.86
CA GLN A 8 26.05 -29.40 3.76
C GLN A 8 25.64 -30.22 2.53
N LEU A 9 26.17 -29.76 1.38
CA LEU A 9 26.26 -30.37 0.06
C LEU A 9 26.85 -31.79 0.08
N ALA A 10 26.38 -32.63 -0.85
CA ALA A 10 27.19 -33.66 -1.49
C ALA A 10 26.95 -33.63 -3.02
N ALA A 11 28.02 -33.40 -3.76
CA ALA A 11 28.07 -33.40 -5.21
C ALA A 11 28.42 -34.80 -5.75
N PHE A 12 27.85 -35.19 -6.88
CA PHE A 12 28.42 -36.19 -7.78
C PHE A 12 28.15 -35.76 -9.23
N GLY A 13 29.22 -35.69 -10.02
CA GLY A 13 29.17 -35.39 -11.46
C GLY A 13 29.05 -36.64 -12.32
N CYS A 14 28.71 -36.47 -13.60
CA CYS A 14 29.64 -36.56 -14.74
C CYS A 14 28.89 -36.63 -16.10
N LEU A 15 29.35 -35.82 -17.06
CA LEU A 15 29.52 -36.03 -18.52
C LEU A 15 28.43 -36.72 -19.38
N LEU A 16 27.92 -36.03 -20.41
CA LEU A 16 28.39 -36.11 -21.83
C LEU A 16 27.47 -35.35 -22.80
N MET A 17 28.08 -34.85 -23.88
CA MET A 17 27.52 -33.96 -24.91
C MET A 17 26.65 -34.70 -25.95
N PHE A 18 25.73 -33.98 -26.64
CA PHE A 18 25.66 -33.89 -28.11
C PHE A 18 24.67 -32.79 -28.59
N ASN A 19 25.07 -32.07 -29.64
CA ASN A 19 24.31 -31.07 -30.40
C ASN A 19 23.11 -31.65 -31.16
N ALA A 20 21.95 -30.98 -31.14
CA ALA A 20 21.01 -30.94 -32.27
C ALA A 20 20.04 -29.75 -32.17
N ALA A 21 19.80 -29.11 -33.31
CA ALA A 21 19.12 -27.84 -33.47
C ALA A 21 17.59 -27.85 -33.23
N CYS A 22 17.10 -26.71 -32.75
CA CYS A 22 15.82 -26.06 -33.05
C CYS A 22 14.59 -26.97 -33.26
N ARG A 23 13.83 -27.24 -32.18
CA ARG A 23 12.39 -27.51 -32.24
C ARG A 23 11.66 -26.76 -31.13
N LYS A 24 10.57 -26.10 -31.52
CA LYS A 24 9.56 -25.50 -30.63
C LYS A 24 9.03 -26.60 -29.71
N ASP A 25 9.39 -26.58 -28.42
CA ASP A 25 8.77 -27.47 -27.45
C ASP A 25 7.53 -26.84 -26.84
N LYS A 26 6.47 -27.64 -26.89
CA LYS A 26 5.09 -27.29 -26.58
C LYS A 26 4.89 -27.27 -25.07
N THR A 27 4.13 -26.26 -24.66
CA THR A 27 3.49 -26.03 -23.36
C THR A 27 2.72 -27.25 -22.83
N LEU A 28 2.24 -27.14 -21.58
CA LEU A 28 1.38 -28.03 -20.76
C LEU A 28 0.18 -28.73 -21.46
N SER A 29 0.03 -28.63 -22.78
CA SER A 29 -1.02 -29.26 -23.59
C SER A 29 -0.92 -30.80 -23.70
N ASN A 30 0.12 -31.42 -23.17
CA ASN A 30 0.33 -32.88 -23.24
C ASN A 30 0.10 -33.63 -21.91
N LEU A 31 -0.40 -32.95 -20.87
CA LEU A 31 -0.98 -33.66 -19.73
C LEU A 31 -2.32 -34.23 -20.18
N SER A 32 -2.41 -35.56 -20.35
CA SER A 32 -3.71 -36.22 -20.46
C SER A 32 -4.57 -35.79 -19.27
N PRO A 33 -5.88 -35.58 -19.41
CA PRO A 33 -6.74 -35.22 -18.29
C PRO A 33 -6.62 -36.28 -17.19
N GLY A 34 -5.84 -35.98 -16.16
CA GLY A 34 -5.73 -36.83 -14.98
C GLY A 34 -7.09 -36.83 -14.30
N LYS A 35 -7.79 -37.98 -14.39
CA LYS A 35 -9.08 -38.36 -13.80
C LYS A 35 -9.48 -37.61 -12.51
N SER A 36 -9.88 -36.36 -12.65
CA SER A 36 -10.41 -35.54 -11.56
C SER A 36 -11.59 -34.66 -12.01
N ALA A 37 -11.75 -34.44 -13.32
CA ALA A 37 -12.88 -33.72 -13.90
C ALA A 37 -14.08 -34.61 -14.24
N GLU A 38 -13.91 -35.93 -14.36
CA GLU A 38 -14.99 -36.83 -14.84
C GLU A 38 -15.99 -37.26 -13.76
N ASP A 39 -15.73 -36.98 -12.47
CA ASP A 39 -16.65 -37.30 -11.36
C ASP A 39 -17.51 -36.11 -10.89
N MET A 40 -17.41 -34.95 -11.56
CA MET A 40 -18.33 -33.83 -11.31
C MET A 40 -19.52 -33.95 -12.25
N GLY A 41 -20.63 -34.47 -11.72
CA GLY A 41 -21.88 -34.67 -12.45
C GLY A 41 -22.24 -33.50 -13.36
N ALA A 42 -22.69 -33.84 -14.57
CA ALA A 42 -22.90 -32.98 -15.74
C ALA A 42 -24.00 -31.89 -15.60
N ASN A 43 -24.03 -31.14 -14.50
CA ASN A 43 -24.99 -30.04 -14.28
C ASN A 43 -24.40 -28.78 -13.61
N ALA A 44 -23.08 -28.68 -13.45
CA ALA A 44 -22.46 -27.41 -13.09
C ALA A 44 -22.35 -26.53 -14.36
N LYS A 45 -23.41 -25.81 -14.70
CA LYS A 45 -23.27 -24.59 -15.52
C LYS A 45 -22.29 -23.69 -14.76
N PHE A 46 -21.04 -23.59 -15.21
CA PHE A 46 -20.12 -22.54 -14.76
C PHE A 46 -20.87 -21.22 -14.96
N SER A 47 -21.32 -20.62 -13.86
CA SER A 47 -21.97 -19.31 -13.91
C SER A 47 -20.98 -18.35 -14.56
N ARG A 48 -21.46 -17.52 -15.49
CA ARG A 48 -20.61 -16.52 -16.13
C ARG A 48 -19.90 -15.73 -15.04
N LEU A 49 -18.57 -15.74 -15.12
CA LEU A 49 -17.67 -14.96 -14.26
C LEU A 49 -18.21 -13.55 -14.10
N SER A 50 -18.31 -13.05 -12.86
CA SER A 50 -18.73 -11.67 -12.65
C SER A 50 -17.66 -10.77 -13.29
N THR A 51 -18.00 -10.09 -14.37
CA THR A 51 -17.19 -9.00 -14.95
C THR A 51 -17.42 -7.70 -14.18
N GLN A 52 -17.89 -7.80 -12.93
CA GLN A 52 -18.20 -6.63 -12.14
C GLN A 52 -16.89 -5.86 -11.91
N ALA A 53 -16.92 -4.58 -12.29
CA ALA A 53 -15.83 -3.66 -12.06
C ALA A 53 -15.53 -3.57 -10.57
N LEU A 54 -14.29 -3.26 -10.23
CA LEU A 54 -13.93 -2.96 -8.85
C LEU A 54 -14.79 -1.80 -8.34
N PRO A 55 -15.16 -1.82 -7.04
CA PRO A 55 -15.76 -0.67 -6.39
C PRO A 55 -14.89 0.58 -6.54
N ALA A 56 -15.52 1.74 -6.37
CA ALA A 56 -14.80 3.02 -6.36
C ALA A 56 -13.74 3.04 -5.25
N ALA A 57 -12.79 3.99 -5.36
CA ALA A 57 -11.90 4.31 -4.25
C ALA A 57 -12.75 4.56 -2.97
N GLY A 58 -12.24 4.06 -1.85
CA GLY A 58 -12.91 4.07 -0.56
C GLY A 58 -13.76 2.83 -0.29
N GLN A 59 -13.98 1.94 -1.27
CA GLN A 59 -14.94 0.84 -1.13
C GLN A 59 -14.34 -0.56 -1.31
N ASN A 60 -13.05 -0.66 -1.63
CA ASN A 60 -12.39 -1.94 -1.79
C ASN A 60 -12.03 -2.56 -0.42
N LYS A 61 -12.34 -3.85 -0.24
CA LYS A 61 -12.26 -4.57 1.02
C LYS A 61 -11.52 -5.88 0.79
N VAL A 62 -10.22 -5.85 1.05
CA VAL A 62 -9.32 -7.00 0.83
C VAL A 62 -9.16 -7.77 2.14
N ALA A 63 -9.52 -9.04 2.11
CA ALA A 63 -9.40 -9.93 3.25
C ALA A 63 -8.41 -11.07 2.95
N TYR A 64 -7.33 -11.14 3.71
CA TYR A 64 -6.44 -12.30 3.66
C TYR A 64 -7.02 -13.42 4.51
N TYR A 65 -7.24 -14.58 3.89
CA TYR A 65 -7.54 -15.82 4.62
C TYR A 65 -6.24 -16.58 4.78
N ALA A 66 -5.73 -16.73 6.00
CA ALA A 66 -4.48 -17.41 6.32
C ALA A 66 -4.72 -18.83 6.88
N PHE A 67 -4.18 -19.87 6.24
CA PHE A 67 -4.36 -21.27 6.67
C PHE A 67 -3.69 -21.58 8.00
N ASP A 68 -2.56 -20.96 8.32
CA ASP A 68 -1.81 -21.19 9.55
C ASP A 68 -2.38 -20.43 10.76
N VAL A 69 -3.42 -19.64 10.56
CA VAL A 69 -4.09 -18.87 11.62
C VAL A 69 -5.17 -19.68 12.35
N THR A 70 -5.13 -19.60 13.67
CA THR A 70 -6.18 -20.13 14.56
C THR A 70 -7.16 -19.01 14.94
N PRO A 71 -8.48 -19.14 14.64
CA PRO A 71 -9.46 -18.11 15.00
C PRO A 71 -9.54 -17.84 16.51
N ALA A 72 -9.55 -16.57 16.88
CA ALA A 72 -9.60 -16.10 18.25
C ALA A 72 -11.02 -16.24 18.82
N LYS A 73 -11.23 -17.27 19.65
CA LYS A 73 -12.50 -17.53 20.40
C LYS A 73 -13.74 -17.70 19.51
N GLN A 74 -13.57 -18.09 18.25
CA GLN A 74 -14.67 -18.22 17.27
C GLN A 74 -14.74 -19.60 16.60
N GLY A 75 -14.02 -20.59 17.14
CA GLY A 75 -14.00 -21.93 16.58
C GLY A 75 -13.33 -21.95 15.22
N VAL A 76 -14.07 -22.41 14.20
CA VAL A 76 -13.58 -22.55 12.83
C VAL A 76 -14.23 -21.50 11.95
N LEU A 77 -13.41 -20.80 11.16
CA LEU A 77 -13.85 -19.83 10.16
C LEU A 77 -13.44 -20.34 8.76
N PRO A 78 -14.35 -20.98 8.00
CA PRO A 78 -14.13 -21.37 6.60
C PRO A 78 -14.01 -20.18 5.66
N LEU A 79 -13.39 -20.38 4.49
CA LEU A 79 -13.30 -19.40 3.40
C LEU A 79 -14.66 -18.80 3.03
N THR A 80 -15.73 -19.58 3.12
CA THR A 80 -17.07 -19.12 2.73
C THR A 80 -17.77 -18.25 3.78
N THR A 81 -17.27 -18.16 5.02
CA THR A 81 -17.99 -17.50 6.12
C THR A 81 -17.10 -16.73 7.10
N PHE A 82 -15.78 -16.68 6.89
CA PHE A 82 -14.87 -15.92 7.76
C PHE A 82 -15.11 -14.40 7.72
N THR A 83 -15.78 -13.90 6.67
CA THR A 83 -16.29 -12.54 6.53
C THR A 83 -17.50 -12.54 5.62
N ASP A 84 -18.46 -11.64 5.87
CA ASP A 84 -19.63 -11.43 5.00
C ASP A 84 -19.51 -10.14 4.15
N LYS A 85 -18.40 -9.40 4.29
CA LYS A 85 -18.28 -8.02 3.81
C LYS A 85 -17.19 -7.80 2.77
N ALA A 86 -16.19 -8.68 2.72
CA ALA A 86 -15.10 -8.56 1.76
C ALA A 86 -15.60 -8.69 0.31
N ASN A 87 -15.03 -7.88 -0.58
CA ASN A 87 -15.25 -8.00 -2.03
C ASN A 87 -14.04 -8.60 -2.74
N VAL A 88 -12.89 -8.66 -2.06
CA VAL A 88 -11.69 -9.35 -2.51
C VAL A 88 -11.18 -10.26 -1.39
N VAL A 89 -10.93 -11.52 -1.70
CA VAL A 89 -10.30 -12.48 -0.79
C VAL A 89 -8.97 -12.93 -1.38
N VAL A 90 -7.90 -12.81 -0.58
CA VAL A 90 -6.58 -13.34 -0.91
C VAL A 90 -6.38 -14.62 -0.11
N ILE A 91 -6.16 -15.72 -0.82
CA ILE A 91 -5.83 -17.02 -0.22
C ILE A 91 -4.36 -17.02 0.20
N PHE A 92 -4.11 -17.36 1.46
CA PHE A 92 -2.82 -17.38 2.14
C PHE A 92 -2.88 -18.53 3.17
N GLU A 93 -1.85 -19.21 3.63
CA GLU A 93 -0.50 -19.45 3.16
C GLU A 93 -0.47 -20.46 1.99
N GLY A 94 0.75 -20.89 1.63
CA GLY A 94 1.02 -21.91 0.62
C GLY A 94 1.17 -21.33 -0.78
N THR A 95 1.28 -22.18 -1.80
CA THR A 95 1.62 -21.72 -3.14
C THR A 95 0.55 -22.01 -4.17
N LEU A 96 0.38 -21.08 -5.12
CA LEU A 96 -0.62 -21.19 -6.19
C LEU A 96 -0.52 -22.50 -6.99
N TRP A 97 0.69 -22.95 -7.29
CA TRP A 97 0.92 -24.15 -8.09
C TRP A 97 0.52 -25.44 -7.35
N GLU A 98 0.40 -25.43 -6.01
CA GLU A 98 -0.16 -26.57 -5.26
C GLU A 98 -1.66 -26.77 -5.46
N LEU A 99 -2.39 -25.69 -5.73
CA LEU A 99 -3.80 -25.76 -6.08
C LEU A 99 -4.00 -26.16 -7.54
N ALA A 100 -3.11 -25.70 -8.43
CA ALA A 100 -3.16 -26.01 -9.86
C ALA A 100 -2.70 -27.46 -10.15
N ASP A 101 -1.71 -27.96 -9.41
CA ASP A 101 -1.19 -29.31 -9.52
C ASP A 101 -1.03 -29.92 -8.11
N THR A 102 -2.12 -30.53 -7.66
CA THR A 102 -2.21 -31.14 -6.33
C THR A 102 -1.36 -32.40 -6.15
N VAL A 103 -0.77 -32.93 -7.24
CA VAL A 103 0.01 -34.17 -7.24
C VAL A 103 1.48 -33.88 -6.99
N HIS A 104 2.05 -32.91 -7.70
CA HIS A 104 3.49 -32.69 -7.69
C HIS A 104 3.95 -31.62 -6.70
N TYR A 105 3.06 -30.69 -6.33
CA TYR A 105 3.38 -29.62 -5.42
C TYR A 105 2.63 -29.76 -4.10
N ASN A 106 3.36 -29.68 -3.00
CA ASN A 106 2.80 -29.66 -1.65
C ASN A 106 3.78 -28.98 -0.69
N SER A 107 3.44 -27.78 -0.20
CA SER A 107 4.19 -27.09 0.84
C SER A 107 3.78 -27.55 2.24
N GLY A 108 2.58 -28.12 2.37
CA GLY A 108 2.00 -28.50 3.65
C GLY A 108 1.37 -27.34 4.42
N TRP A 109 1.35 -26.11 3.87
CA TRP A 109 0.78 -24.94 4.54
C TRP A 109 -0.71 -24.73 4.27
N MET A 110 -1.24 -25.22 3.14
CA MET A 110 -2.67 -25.05 2.77
C MET A 110 -3.60 -26.03 3.51
N GLN A 111 -3.54 -26.03 4.84
CA GLN A 111 -4.37 -26.90 5.68
C GLN A 111 -4.61 -26.26 7.05
N ASN A 112 -5.76 -26.55 7.65
CA ASN A 112 -6.07 -26.09 9.01
C ASN A 112 -7.09 -27.02 9.70
N ALA A 113 -7.71 -26.55 10.79
CA ALA A 113 -8.73 -27.31 11.52
C ALA A 113 -9.91 -27.77 10.62
N TYR A 114 -10.25 -26.99 9.59
CA TYR A 114 -11.34 -27.23 8.64
C TYR A 114 -10.87 -27.89 7.34
N TYR A 115 -9.88 -27.30 6.68
CA TYR A 115 -9.38 -27.74 5.39
C TYR A 115 -8.34 -28.83 5.59
N LYS A 116 -8.75 -30.07 5.37
CA LYS A 116 -7.87 -31.26 5.42
C LYS A 116 -7.32 -31.66 4.05
N ASN A 117 -7.89 -31.11 2.98
CA ASN A 117 -7.49 -31.38 1.61
C ASN A 117 -7.83 -30.20 0.70
N LYS A 118 -7.17 -30.16 -0.45
CA LYS A 118 -7.29 -29.08 -1.44
C LYS A 118 -8.62 -29.09 -2.19
N ARG A 119 -9.34 -30.23 -2.23
CA ARG A 119 -10.65 -30.33 -2.91
C ARG A 119 -11.66 -29.38 -2.28
N GLN A 120 -11.74 -29.35 -0.96
CA GLN A 120 -12.67 -28.43 -0.27
C GLN A 120 -12.27 -26.97 -0.48
N ILE A 121 -10.97 -26.66 -0.48
CA ILE A 121 -10.46 -25.31 -0.75
C ILE A 121 -10.92 -24.85 -2.15
N LEU A 122 -10.72 -25.69 -3.18
CA LEU A 122 -11.13 -25.41 -4.56
C LEU A 122 -12.65 -25.18 -4.68
N GLN A 123 -13.46 -25.98 -3.99
CA GLN A 123 -14.93 -25.80 -3.98
C GLN A 123 -15.36 -24.49 -3.32
N ASP A 124 -14.72 -24.13 -2.21
CA ASP A 124 -15.05 -22.92 -1.46
C ASP A 124 -14.60 -21.65 -2.19
N ILE A 125 -13.48 -21.71 -2.93
CA ILE A 125 -13.08 -20.66 -3.88
C ILE A 125 -14.20 -20.40 -4.88
N GLN A 126 -14.75 -21.44 -5.53
CA GLN A 126 -15.82 -21.25 -6.51
C GLN A 126 -17.12 -20.76 -5.86
N THR A 127 -17.38 -21.17 -4.61
CA THR A 127 -18.52 -20.66 -3.83
C THR A 127 -18.38 -19.15 -3.56
N LEU A 128 -17.20 -18.67 -3.17
CA LEU A 128 -16.94 -17.23 -3.00
C LEU A 128 -17.14 -16.46 -4.30
N ARG A 129 -16.56 -16.95 -5.40
CA ARG A 129 -16.68 -16.31 -6.72
C ARG A 129 -18.12 -16.25 -7.21
N SER A 130 -18.92 -17.27 -6.94
CA SER A 130 -20.35 -17.29 -7.26
C SER A 130 -21.16 -16.19 -6.53
N ARG A 131 -20.63 -15.65 -5.42
CA ARG A 131 -21.22 -14.54 -4.65
C ARG A 131 -20.73 -13.16 -5.11
N GLY A 132 -19.92 -13.12 -6.17
CA GLY A 132 -19.33 -11.89 -6.70
C GLY A 132 -18.04 -11.45 -6.01
N VAL A 133 -17.50 -12.25 -5.08
CA VAL A 133 -16.20 -11.99 -4.44
C VAL A 133 -15.07 -12.34 -5.39
N LYS A 134 -14.12 -11.44 -5.59
CA LYS A 134 -12.89 -11.72 -6.34
C LYS A 134 -11.97 -12.56 -5.47
N VAL A 135 -11.47 -13.68 -5.98
CA VAL A 135 -10.56 -14.56 -5.23
C VAL A 135 -9.20 -14.61 -5.90
N LEU A 136 -8.18 -14.20 -5.16
CA LEU A 136 -6.79 -14.13 -5.59
C LEU A 136 -5.97 -15.14 -4.78
N MET A 137 -4.82 -15.53 -5.30
CA MET A 137 -3.82 -16.27 -4.53
C MET A 137 -2.64 -15.37 -4.21
N ASN A 138 -2.12 -15.51 -2.99
CA ASN A 138 -0.85 -14.92 -2.62
C ASN A 138 0.33 -15.53 -3.40
N VAL A 139 1.33 -14.72 -3.72
CA VAL A 139 2.60 -15.17 -4.31
C VAL A 139 3.74 -14.44 -3.61
N ASP A 140 4.47 -15.18 -2.79
CA ASP A 140 5.65 -14.66 -2.10
C ASP A 140 6.75 -14.32 -3.10
N ASP A 141 7.39 -13.17 -2.88
CA ASP A 141 8.69 -12.94 -3.49
C ASP A 141 9.71 -13.96 -2.97
N ALA A 142 10.84 -14.07 -3.67
CA ALA A 142 11.93 -14.93 -3.22
C ALA A 142 13.26 -14.38 -3.73
N SER A 143 14.33 -14.67 -3.00
CA SER A 143 15.69 -14.33 -3.45
C SER A 143 16.01 -14.78 -4.90
N SER A 144 15.41 -15.89 -5.35
CA SER A 144 15.56 -16.38 -6.73
C SER A 144 14.99 -15.41 -7.78
N TRP A 145 14.01 -14.58 -7.44
CA TRP A 145 13.39 -13.62 -8.37
C TRP A 145 14.38 -12.56 -8.85
N SER A 146 15.44 -12.33 -8.08
CA SER A 146 16.56 -11.47 -8.46
C SER A 146 17.57 -12.15 -9.39
N THR A 147 17.33 -13.39 -9.81
CA THR A 147 18.23 -14.17 -10.67
C THR A 147 17.63 -14.41 -12.05
N ALA A 148 18.41 -15.00 -12.97
CA ALA A 148 17.91 -15.40 -14.29
C ALA A 148 16.87 -16.54 -14.20
N THR A 149 16.80 -17.25 -13.08
CA THR A 149 15.91 -18.39 -12.84
C THR A 149 15.05 -18.14 -11.60
N PRO A 150 13.97 -17.33 -11.69
CA PRO A 150 13.07 -17.08 -10.56
C PRO A 150 12.39 -18.33 -10.01
N PHE A 151 12.19 -19.35 -10.84
CA PHE A 151 11.46 -20.55 -10.47
C PHE A 151 12.02 -21.80 -11.15
N THR A 152 11.97 -22.91 -10.43
CA THR A 152 12.28 -24.24 -10.97
C THR A 152 11.11 -25.16 -10.68
N THR A 153 10.59 -25.82 -11.70
CA THR A 153 9.46 -26.74 -11.57
C THR A 153 9.82 -27.98 -10.76
N TYR A 154 8.80 -28.76 -10.35
CA TYR A 154 8.99 -30.00 -9.58
C TYR A 154 9.92 -31.03 -10.27
N ASN A 155 10.00 -31.00 -11.60
CA ASN A 155 10.85 -31.89 -12.39
C ASN A 155 12.21 -31.28 -12.75
N GLY A 156 12.60 -30.17 -12.13
CA GLY A 156 13.91 -29.55 -12.30
C GLY A 156 14.03 -28.61 -13.51
N THR A 157 12.93 -28.27 -14.18
CA THR A 157 12.97 -27.33 -15.31
C THR A 157 13.10 -25.90 -14.79
N ALA A 158 14.21 -25.26 -15.09
CA ALA A 158 14.49 -23.86 -14.76
C ALA A 158 13.69 -22.93 -15.69
N TYR A 159 12.89 -22.03 -15.11
CA TYR A 159 12.16 -21.00 -15.83
C TYR A 159 12.82 -19.64 -15.68
N ASN A 160 12.98 -18.94 -16.80
CA ASN A 160 13.25 -17.50 -16.78
C ASN A 160 11.98 -16.71 -16.37
N TYR A 161 12.10 -15.39 -16.19
CA TYR A 161 10.97 -14.56 -15.72
C TYR A 161 9.74 -14.57 -16.65
N THR A 162 9.92 -14.69 -17.97
CA THR A 162 8.80 -14.79 -18.92
C THR A 162 8.06 -16.12 -18.79
N GLN A 163 8.81 -17.22 -18.67
CA GLN A 163 8.24 -18.55 -18.48
C GLN A 163 7.55 -18.67 -17.13
N PHE A 164 8.15 -18.11 -16.08
CA PHE A 164 7.56 -18.13 -14.75
C PHE A 164 6.28 -17.29 -14.68
N ALA A 165 6.25 -16.08 -15.24
CA ALA A 165 5.03 -15.27 -15.29
C ALA A 165 3.90 -15.97 -16.07
N SER A 166 4.22 -16.62 -17.20
CA SER A 166 3.26 -17.43 -17.95
C SER A 166 2.75 -18.62 -17.12
N PHE A 167 3.64 -19.30 -16.40
CA PHE A 167 3.27 -20.41 -15.52
C PHE A 167 2.31 -19.98 -14.41
N VAL A 168 2.57 -18.83 -13.76
CA VAL A 168 1.66 -18.25 -12.75
C VAL A 168 0.28 -17.98 -13.35
N ASN A 169 0.20 -17.41 -14.56
CA ASN A 169 -1.07 -17.22 -15.27
C ASN A 169 -1.78 -18.54 -15.58
N ASP A 170 -1.07 -19.57 -16.02
CA ASP A 170 -1.64 -20.89 -16.28
C ASP A 170 -2.22 -21.52 -15.00
N CYS A 171 -1.52 -21.37 -13.87
CA CYS A 171 -2.03 -21.84 -12.58
C CYS A 171 -3.29 -21.06 -12.16
N VAL A 172 -3.29 -19.72 -12.27
CA VAL A 172 -4.49 -18.90 -11.99
C VAL A 172 -5.68 -19.35 -12.84
N ASN A 173 -5.47 -19.64 -14.12
CA ASN A 173 -6.54 -20.08 -15.02
C ASN A 173 -7.00 -21.50 -14.71
N THR A 174 -6.08 -22.41 -14.37
CA THR A 174 -6.39 -23.80 -13.99
C THR A 174 -7.25 -23.86 -12.74
N VAL A 175 -6.92 -23.06 -11.72
CA VAL A 175 -7.68 -23.00 -10.46
C VAL A 175 -8.99 -22.21 -10.64
N GLY A 176 -9.05 -21.33 -11.65
CA GLY A 176 -10.17 -20.42 -11.85
C GLY A 176 -10.18 -19.30 -10.81
N LEU A 177 -9.06 -18.61 -10.64
CA LEU A 177 -8.91 -17.43 -9.78
C LEU A 177 -9.08 -16.13 -10.57
N ASP A 178 -9.26 -15.03 -9.84
CA ASP A 178 -9.42 -13.68 -10.37
C ASP A 178 -8.12 -12.88 -10.35
N GLY A 179 -6.98 -13.46 -9.95
CA GLY A 179 -5.70 -12.76 -9.96
C GLY A 179 -4.70 -13.26 -8.93
N ILE A 180 -3.67 -12.45 -8.70
CA ILE A 180 -2.63 -12.68 -7.69
C ILE A 180 -2.44 -11.45 -6.79
N SER A 181 -2.00 -11.69 -5.56
CA SER A 181 -1.45 -10.67 -4.68
C SER A 181 0.01 -11.02 -4.41
N LEU A 182 0.95 -10.09 -4.60
CA LEU A 182 2.31 -10.30 -4.15
C LEU A 182 2.39 -10.15 -2.63
N ASP A 183 3.22 -10.96 -2.01
CA ASP A 183 3.74 -10.70 -0.67
C ASP A 183 5.23 -10.42 -0.77
N VAL A 184 5.62 -9.18 -0.48
CA VAL A 184 6.98 -8.68 -0.68
C VAL A 184 7.64 -8.36 0.65
N GLU A 185 8.33 -9.36 1.17
CA GLU A 185 9.12 -9.30 2.40
C GLU A 185 10.24 -10.38 2.49
N HIS A 186 10.44 -11.20 1.44
CA HIS A 186 11.18 -12.47 1.50
C HIS A 186 12.58 -12.45 0.88
N ASN A 187 13.35 -11.40 1.18
CA ASN A 187 14.78 -11.25 0.84
C ASN A 187 15.10 -11.21 -0.67
N ALA A 188 14.14 -10.90 -1.55
CA ALA A 188 14.52 -10.51 -2.90
C ALA A 188 15.30 -9.18 -2.87
N THR A 189 16.14 -8.99 -3.89
CA THR A 189 16.88 -7.75 -4.11
C THR A 189 16.32 -7.00 -5.30
N ASP A 190 16.28 -5.67 -5.18
CA ASP A 190 15.93 -4.83 -6.30
C ASP A 190 17.01 -4.87 -7.38
N ASN A 191 16.70 -5.54 -8.50
CA ASN A 191 17.55 -5.53 -9.68
C ASN A 191 16.71 -5.73 -10.96
N THR A 192 17.40 -5.76 -12.10
CA THR A 192 16.76 -5.88 -13.41
C THR A 192 15.90 -7.15 -13.55
N ASN A 193 16.32 -8.29 -13.01
CA ASN A 193 15.55 -9.53 -13.10
C ASN A 193 14.23 -9.42 -12.31
N TYR A 194 14.33 -8.93 -11.06
CA TYR A 194 13.17 -8.74 -10.21
C TYR A 194 12.17 -7.77 -10.84
N ARG A 195 12.64 -6.58 -11.24
CA ARG A 195 11.81 -5.55 -11.89
C ARG A 195 11.19 -6.04 -13.21
N ASN A 196 11.91 -6.85 -13.98
CA ASN A 196 11.36 -7.44 -15.21
C ASN A 196 10.26 -8.45 -14.90
N LEU A 197 10.43 -9.30 -13.88
CA LEU A 197 9.40 -10.27 -13.48
C LEU A 197 8.10 -9.58 -13.04
N ILE A 198 8.18 -8.53 -12.23
CA ILE A 198 6.99 -7.76 -11.80
C ILE A 198 6.22 -7.20 -12.99
N LYS A 199 6.93 -6.60 -13.96
CA LYS A 199 6.32 -6.05 -15.18
C LYS A 199 5.74 -7.16 -16.07
N GLU A 200 6.41 -8.31 -16.12
CA GLU A 200 5.98 -9.44 -16.93
C GLU A 200 4.70 -10.07 -16.39
N LEU A 201 4.57 -10.21 -15.07
CA LEU A 201 3.31 -10.59 -14.42
C LEU A 201 2.19 -9.58 -14.76
N GLY A 202 2.53 -8.29 -14.80
CA GLY A 202 1.62 -7.21 -15.19
C GLY A 202 1.08 -7.28 -16.63
N LYS A 203 1.63 -8.14 -17.50
CA LYS A 203 1.04 -8.43 -18.82
C LYS A 203 -0.22 -9.29 -18.72
N TYR A 204 -0.33 -10.11 -17.66
CA TYR A 204 -1.43 -11.05 -17.44
C TYR A 204 -2.45 -10.55 -16.41
N PHE A 205 -1.99 -9.75 -15.45
CA PHE A 205 -2.77 -9.27 -14.31
C PHE A 205 -2.73 -7.75 -14.19
N GLY A 206 -3.82 -7.17 -13.69
CA GLY A 206 -3.86 -5.76 -13.31
C GLY A 206 -4.15 -4.79 -14.47
N PRO A 207 -4.08 -3.47 -14.22
CA PRO A 207 -4.63 -2.45 -15.12
C PRO A 207 -4.01 -2.41 -16.52
N LEU A 208 -2.74 -2.79 -16.64
CA LEU A 208 -2.01 -2.78 -17.92
C LEU A 208 -2.04 -4.12 -18.65
N SER A 209 -2.68 -5.14 -18.08
CA SER A 209 -2.81 -6.45 -18.71
C SER A 209 -3.88 -6.47 -19.81
N THR A 210 -3.79 -7.44 -20.71
CA THR A 210 -4.86 -7.70 -21.70
C THR A 210 -6.15 -8.21 -21.04
N ASN A 211 -6.10 -8.60 -19.77
CA ASN A 211 -7.21 -9.14 -18.99
C ASN A 211 -7.66 -8.18 -17.86
N SER A 212 -7.37 -6.88 -17.98
CA SER A 212 -7.48 -5.88 -16.90
C SER A 212 -8.86 -5.75 -16.24
N THR A 213 -9.92 -6.19 -16.91
CA THR A 213 -11.29 -6.20 -16.36
C THR A 213 -11.66 -7.49 -15.61
N THR A 214 -10.83 -8.53 -15.70
CA THR A 214 -11.12 -9.88 -15.18
C THR A 214 -10.02 -10.42 -14.27
N LYS A 215 -8.80 -9.89 -14.35
CA LYS A 215 -7.62 -10.36 -13.62
C LYS A 215 -6.98 -9.23 -12.84
N MET A 216 -6.99 -9.35 -11.52
CA MET A 216 -6.42 -8.40 -10.57
C MET A 216 -4.96 -8.69 -10.29
N TYR A 217 -4.20 -7.63 -10.01
CA TYR A 217 -2.84 -7.70 -9.54
C TYR A 217 -2.68 -6.81 -8.31
N LEU A 218 -2.53 -7.41 -7.14
CA LEU A 218 -2.31 -6.69 -5.89
C LEU A 218 -0.87 -6.90 -5.42
N GLY A 219 -0.44 -6.10 -4.45
CA GLY A 219 0.74 -6.44 -3.67
C GLY A 219 0.66 -5.86 -2.27
N ALA A 220 1.05 -6.67 -1.30
CA ALA A 220 1.34 -6.29 0.07
C ALA A 220 2.85 -6.10 0.21
N PHE A 221 3.28 -4.95 0.74
CA PHE A 221 4.67 -4.55 0.77
C PHE A 221 5.11 -4.17 2.17
N TYR A 222 6.23 -4.73 2.62
CA TYR A 222 6.93 -4.27 3.82
C TYR A 222 7.88 -3.12 3.46
N ASP A 223 7.59 -1.91 3.93
CA ASP A 223 8.41 -0.72 3.68
C ASP A 223 9.75 -0.72 4.44
N GLY A 224 9.86 -1.48 5.54
CA GLY A 224 11.08 -1.58 6.33
C GLY A 224 12.19 -2.45 5.72
N GLY A 225 11.96 -3.11 4.57
CA GLY A 225 12.91 -4.06 3.99
C GLY A 225 12.92 -4.09 2.46
N ALA A 226 14.05 -4.46 1.86
CA ALA A 226 14.13 -4.66 0.43
C ALA A 226 13.34 -5.92 -0.01
N PRO A 227 12.66 -5.89 -1.16
CA PRO A 227 12.58 -4.79 -2.11
C PRO A 227 11.36 -3.85 -1.89
N GLY A 228 10.59 -3.96 -0.81
CA GLY A 228 9.31 -3.27 -0.62
C GLY A 228 9.28 -1.78 -1.02
N PRO A 229 10.19 -0.91 -0.54
CA PRO A 229 10.21 0.52 -0.88
C PRO A 229 10.18 0.87 -2.37
N ILE A 230 10.68 0.00 -3.26
CA ILE A 230 10.74 0.29 -4.69
C ILE A 230 9.34 0.37 -5.32
N PHE A 231 8.32 -0.18 -4.67
CA PHE A 231 6.95 -0.10 -5.15
C PHE A 231 6.31 1.28 -4.96
N ARG A 232 7.02 2.23 -4.36
CA ARG A 232 6.69 3.67 -4.46
C ARG A 232 6.93 4.23 -5.85
N GLU A 233 7.73 3.56 -6.67
CA GLU A 233 7.96 3.98 -8.05
C GLU A 233 6.74 3.65 -8.90
N THR A 234 6.14 4.67 -9.52
CA THR A 234 5.02 4.52 -10.47
C THR A 234 5.36 3.58 -11.62
N ALA A 235 6.64 3.49 -12.00
CA ALA A 235 7.14 2.57 -13.02
C ALA A 235 6.85 1.09 -12.73
N LEU A 236 6.72 0.71 -11.45
CA LEU A 236 6.36 -0.65 -11.01
C LEU A 236 4.91 -0.72 -10.54
N SER A 237 4.46 0.25 -9.73
CA SER A 237 3.12 0.17 -9.14
C SER A 237 2.00 0.39 -10.15
N GLN A 238 2.25 0.98 -11.33
CA GLN A 238 1.24 1.11 -12.39
C GLN A 238 0.63 -0.23 -12.85
N TYR A 239 1.36 -1.34 -12.71
CA TYR A 239 0.88 -2.68 -13.07
C TYR A 239 -0.08 -3.27 -12.03
N LEU A 240 -0.07 -2.76 -10.80
CA LEU A 240 -0.91 -3.23 -9.71
C LEU A 240 -2.25 -2.48 -9.71
N ASN A 241 -3.36 -3.12 -9.33
CA ASN A 241 -4.58 -2.42 -8.98
C ASN A 241 -4.36 -1.59 -7.71
N PHE A 242 -3.81 -2.22 -6.65
CA PHE A 242 -3.57 -1.58 -5.36
C PHE A 242 -2.19 -1.94 -4.79
N VAL A 243 -1.65 -0.99 -4.03
CA VAL A 243 -0.47 -1.15 -3.17
C VAL A 243 -0.99 -1.20 -1.73
N MET A 244 -0.74 -2.31 -1.04
CA MET A 244 -1.23 -2.56 0.31
C MET A 244 -0.05 -2.53 1.27
N ASP A 245 -0.14 -1.69 2.28
CA ASP A 245 0.96 -1.47 3.21
C ASP A 245 0.91 -2.45 4.40
N MET A 246 2.04 -3.10 4.71
CA MET A 246 2.17 -4.11 5.76
C MET A 246 2.75 -3.59 7.09
N GLY A 247 2.91 -2.28 7.27
CA GLY A 247 3.51 -1.71 8.49
C GLY A 247 2.64 -1.81 9.76
N TYR A 248 1.94 -2.92 10.02
CA TYR A 248 0.86 -3.08 11.02
C TYR A 248 1.14 -2.48 12.42
N PHE A 249 2.40 -2.28 12.77
CA PHE A 249 2.93 -1.82 14.05
C PHE A 249 3.38 -0.35 14.08
N GLU A 250 3.29 0.40 12.98
CA GLU A 250 3.66 1.83 12.92
C GLU A 250 2.46 2.77 12.86
N ASP A 251 2.71 4.09 12.94
CA ASP A 251 1.67 5.11 12.83
C ASP A 251 0.99 5.09 11.45
N ASN A 252 -0.33 4.94 11.47
CA ASN A 252 -1.13 4.73 10.26
C ASN A 252 -1.08 5.93 9.28
N THR A 253 -1.00 7.16 9.80
CA THR A 253 -0.96 8.37 8.94
C THR A 253 0.37 8.45 8.23
N SER A 254 1.46 8.25 8.98
CA SER A 254 2.83 8.29 8.45
C SER A 254 3.04 7.20 7.39
N ARG A 255 2.59 5.97 7.67
CA ARG A 255 2.61 4.86 6.71
C ARG A 255 1.80 5.16 5.46
N PHE A 256 0.58 5.70 5.61
CA PHE A 256 -0.22 6.05 4.45
C PHE A 256 0.47 7.09 3.57
N ASN A 257 0.94 8.18 4.18
CA ASN A 257 1.57 9.30 3.47
C ASN A 257 2.90 8.89 2.83
N TYR A 258 3.65 7.98 3.43
CA TYR A 258 4.87 7.41 2.84
C TYR A 258 4.63 6.91 1.40
N TRP A 259 3.54 6.17 1.17
CA TRP A 259 3.19 5.71 -0.16
C TRP A 259 2.36 6.71 -0.97
N ALA A 260 1.37 7.34 -0.32
CA ALA A 260 0.38 8.18 -0.98
C ALA A 260 0.97 9.46 -1.57
N ASN A 261 2.01 10.04 -0.96
CA ASN A 261 2.69 11.23 -1.48
C ASN A 261 3.31 11.01 -2.86
N THR A 262 3.55 9.76 -3.25
CA THR A 262 4.10 9.42 -4.57
C THR A 262 3.06 8.78 -5.50
N LEU A 263 2.20 7.91 -4.97
CA LEU A 263 1.28 7.10 -5.78
C LEU A 263 -0.14 7.66 -5.88
N GLY A 264 -0.50 8.58 -4.98
CA GLY A 264 -1.86 9.09 -4.81
C GLY A 264 -2.77 8.13 -4.05
N ASN A 265 -3.65 8.68 -3.22
CA ASN A 265 -4.49 7.95 -2.26
C ASN A 265 -5.25 6.76 -2.87
N ALA A 266 -5.83 6.93 -4.05
CA ALA A 266 -6.66 5.93 -4.72
C ALA A 266 -5.92 4.63 -5.10
N LYS A 267 -4.59 4.60 -4.93
CA LYS A 267 -3.74 3.43 -5.15
C LYS A 267 -3.48 2.64 -3.86
N LEU A 268 -3.75 3.23 -2.69
CA LEU A 268 -3.28 2.71 -1.39
C LEU A 268 -4.35 2.11 -0.51
N MET A 269 -3.96 1.04 0.18
CA MET A 269 -4.69 0.47 1.31
C MET A 269 -3.74 0.32 2.49
N LEU A 270 -4.20 0.73 3.68
CA LEU A 270 -3.55 0.36 4.92
C LEU A 270 -3.92 -1.09 5.27
N GLY A 271 -2.94 -1.87 5.72
CA GLY A 271 -3.13 -3.17 6.32
C GLY A 271 -3.44 -3.07 7.81
N MET A 272 -4.47 -3.80 8.25
CA MET A 272 -4.88 -3.93 9.66
C MET A 272 -4.74 -5.38 10.14
N SER A 273 -4.23 -5.57 11.35
CA SER A 273 -4.05 -6.87 11.98
C SER A 273 -4.76 -6.94 13.33
N TYR A 274 -5.47 -8.06 13.59
CA TYR A 274 -6.11 -8.31 14.88
C TYR A 274 -5.09 -8.36 16.03
N ASP A 275 -3.91 -8.90 15.76
CA ASP A 275 -2.88 -9.11 16.78
C ASP A 275 -2.13 -7.79 17.10
N ASP A 276 -2.07 -6.85 16.15
CA ASP A 276 -1.29 -5.60 16.28
C ASP A 276 -2.15 -4.33 16.45
N ASN A 277 -3.41 -4.36 16.00
CA ASN A 277 -4.29 -3.20 16.03
C ASN A 277 -5.57 -3.49 16.81
N SER A 278 -5.88 -2.64 17.78
CA SER A 278 -7.17 -2.71 18.48
C SER A 278 -8.33 -2.48 17.51
N GLN A 279 -9.47 -3.14 17.74
CA GLN A 279 -10.65 -3.01 16.87
C GLN A 279 -11.08 -1.55 16.70
N SER A 280 -11.03 -0.73 17.75
CA SER A 280 -11.36 0.69 17.68
C SER A 280 -10.40 1.46 16.77
N SER A 281 -9.08 1.20 16.88
CA SER A 281 -8.09 1.84 16.01
C SER A 281 -8.28 1.44 14.54
N ALA A 282 -8.50 0.16 14.25
CA ALA A 282 -8.69 -0.31 12.88
C ALA A 282 -10.02 0.19 12.26
N VAL A 283 -11.08 0.26 13.06
CA VAL A 283 -12.36 0.88 12.65
C VAL A 283 -12.17 2.37 12.32
N ALA A 284 -11.40 3.11 13.13
CA ALA A 284 -11.12 4.52 12.85
C ALA A 284 -10.34 4.70 11.53
N GLN A 285 -9.38 3.82 11.23
CA GLN A 285 -8.65 3.84 9.95
C GLN A 285 -9.56 3.51 8.76
N ALA A 286 -10.49 2.58 8.92
CA ALA A 286 -11.48 2.28 7.90
C ALA A 286 -12.34 3.52 7.59
N GLN A 287 -12.84 4.19 8.63
CA GLN A 287 -13.70 5.39 8.53
C GLN A 287 -12.98 6.64 8.03
N TRP A 288 -11.66 6.66 8.07
CA TRP A 288 -10.88 7.80 7.62
C TRP A 288 -10.78 7.82 6.10
N HIS A 289 -11.55 8.68 5.43
CA HIS A 289 -11.50 8.85 3.98
C HIS A 289 -10.74 10.12 3.61
N PRO A 290 -9.47 10.04 3.18
CA PRO A 290 -8.75 11.21 2.69
C PRO A 290 -9.37 11.74 1.39
N SER A 291 -8.92 12.90 0.91
CA SER A 291 -9.40 13.46 -0.37
C SER A 291 -8.23 13.77 -1.30
N PRO A 292 -8.15 13.15 -2.49
CA PRO A 292 -9.00 12.07 -3.00
C PRO A 292 -8.98 10.81 -2.12
N ASP A 293 -9.98 9.95 -2.25
CA ASP A 293 -10.14 8.80 -1.34
C ASP A 293 -9.01 7.76 -1.49
N LYS A 294 -8.75 7.01 -0.40
CA LYS A 294 -7.87 5.84 -0.42
C LYS A 294 -8.48 4.73 -1.27
N ALA A 295 -7.70 3.75 -1.74
CA ALA A 295 -8.27 2.66 -2.53
C ALA A 295 -9.32 1.85 -1.75
N GLY A 296 -9.05 1.63 -0.46
CA GLY A 296 -9.84 0.79 0.42
C GLY A 296 -9.05 0.41 1.67
N ILE A 297 -9.31 -0.79 2.20
CA ILE A 297 -8.59 -1.33 3.36
C ILE A 297 -8.27 -2.83 3.19
N MET A 298 -7.14 -3.24 3.74
CA MET A 298 -6.69 -4.63 3.79
C MET A 298 -6.68 -5.13 5.23
N VAL A 299 -7.12 -6.38 5.46
CA VAL A 299 -7.10 -7.02 6.77
C VAL A 299 -6.34 -8.34 6.71
N PHE A 300 -5.28 -8.47 7.52
CA PHE A 300 -4.44 -9.65 7.64
C PHE A 300 -4.30 -10.12 9.09
N ALA A 301 -4.50 -11.40 9.43
CA ALA A 301 -5.32 -12.35 8.71
C ALA A 301 -6.80 -12.14 9.11
N ALA A 302 -7.67 -11.90 8.14
CA ALA A 302 -9.07 -11.60 8.39
C ALA A 302 -9.85 -12.78 9.01
N ASN A 303 -9.40 -14.02 8.81
CA ASN A 303 -9.94 -15.21 9.46
C ASN A 303 -9.42 -15.42 10.89
N LYS A 304 -8.62 -14.49 11.45
CA LYS A 304 -8.29 -14.49 12.88
C LYS A 304 -9.52 -14.16 13.73
N ASN A 305 -10.34 -13.20 13.30
CA ASN A 305 -11.55 -12.82 14.02
C ASN A 305 -12.57 -12.17 13.07
N LYS A 306 -13.70 -12.85 12.82
CA LYS A 306 -14.77 -12.36 11.93
C LYS A 306 -15.38 -11.06 12.41
N THR A 307 -15.59 -10.91 13.72
CA THR A 307 -16.20 -9.72 14.31
C THR A 307 -15.34 -8.49 14.09
N TYR A 308 -14.02 -8.64 14.23
CA TYR A 308 -13.04 -7.61 13.94
C TYR A 308 -13.05 -7.22 12.45
N SER A 309 -12.90 -8.21 11.56
CA SER A 309 -12.83 -7.98 10.11
C SER A 309 -14.11 -7.33 9.56
N ASP A 310 -15.28 -7.83 9.95
CA ASP A 310 -16.56 -7.28 9.49
C ASP A 310 -16.85 -5.90 10.09
N ALA A 311 -16.36 -5.60 11.30
CA ALA A 311 -16.48 -4.26 11.86
C ALA A 311 -15.68 -3.24 11.04
N ILE A 312 -14.44 -3.56 10.66
CA ILE A 312 -13.60 -2.72 9.79
C ILE A 312 -14.26 -2.51 8.43
N PHE A 313 -14.69 -3.59 7.78
CA PHE A 313 -15.30 -3.51 6.46
C PHE A 313 -16.66 -2.81 6.45
N THR A 314 -17.43 -2.88 7.53
CA THR A 314 -18.68 -2.11 7.69
C THR A 314 -18.37 -0.63 7.92
N ALA A 315 -17.34 -0.34 8.71
CA ALA A 315 -16.94 1.02 9.03
C ALA A 315 -16.39 1.78 7.81
N LEU A 316 -15.81 1.08 6.84
CA LEU A 316 -15.44 1.64 5.54
C LEU A 316 -16.66 2.12 4.73
N ASP A 317 -17.78 1.40 4.74
CA ASP A 317 -19.00 1.82 4.04
C ASP A 317 -19.67 3.02 4.70
N GLY A 318 -19.61 3.07 6.04
CA GLY A 318 -20.14 4.16 6.85
C GLY A 318 -19.18 5.32 7.04
N GLY A 319 -18.02 5.26 6.37
CA GLY A 319 -17.04 6.32 6.42
C GLY A 319 -17.63 7.61 5.89
N THR A 320 -17.45 8.68 6.65
CA THR A 320 -17.66 10.02 6.12
C THR A 320 -16.35 10.42 5.45
N THR A 321 -16.38 11.17 4.35
CA THR A 321 -15.24 12.00 3.93
C THR A 321 -14.87 12.89 5.11
N THR A 322 -14.04 12.38 6.00
CA THR A 322 -13.65 13.00 7.24
C THR A 322 -12.46 13.85 6.89
N THR A 323 -12.76 15.09 6.49
CA THR A 323 -11.81 16.20 6.42
C THR A 323 -11.22 16.57 7.79
N THR A 324 -11.67 15.91 8.87
CA THR A 324 -11.17 16.07 10.22
C THR A 324 -9.97 15.15 10.43
N ALA A 325 -8.76 15.69 10.31
CA ALA A 325 -7.52 14.96 10.59
C ALA A 325 -7.54 14.34 12.01
N PRO A 326 -6.93 13.16 12.26
CA PRO A 326 -6.83 12.57 13.59
C PRO A 326 -5.86 13.35 14.49
N SER A 327 -5.91 13.10 15.81
CA SER A 327 -4.98 13.72 16.76
C SER A 327 -3.52 13.45 16.39
N GLY A 328 -2.67 14.47 16.50
CA GLY A 328 -1.25 14.40 16.13
C GLY A 328 -0.95 14.50 14.64
N ALA A 329 -1.96 14.46 13.75
CA ALA A 329 -1.75 14.59 12.32
C ALA A 329 -1.36 16.01 11.90
N ASP A 330 -0.56 16.11 10.83
CA ASP A 330 -0.32 17.36 10.13
C ASP A 330 -1.57 17.74 9.33
N LEU A 331 -2.16 18.90 9.64
CA LEU A 331 -3.34 19.43 8.98
C LEU A 331 -3.08 19.81 7.53
N THR A 332 -1.83 20.16 7.18
CA THR A 332 -1.50 20.57 5.80
C THR A 332 -1.51 19.42 4.81
N ASP A 333 -1.51 18.16 5.29
CA ASP A 333 -1.70 16.94 4.48
C ASP A 333 -3.17 16.66 4.11
N TYR A 334 -4.11 17.44 4.67
CA TYR A 334 -5.55 17.21 4.56
C TYR A 334 -6.21 18.30 3.73
N SER A 335 -7.47 18.09 3.38
CA SER A 335 -8.22 19.05 2.57
C SER A 335 -8.30 20.42 3.27
N GLY A 336 -7.81 21.43 2.58
CA GLY A 336 -7.84 22.82 3.00
C GLY A 336 -7.43 23.74 1.86
N THR A 337 -7.36 25.03 2.15
CA THR A 337 -6.91 26.04 1.18
C THR A 337 -5.70 26.77 1.74
N LEU A 338 -4.57 26.66 1.05
CA LEU A 338 -3.40 27.49 1.31
C LEU A 338 -3.52 28.81 0.53
N SER A 339 -3.13 29.90 1.16
CA SER A 339 -3.02 31.23 0.57
C SER A 339 -1.81 31.95 1.16
N ALA A 340 -1.31 32.95 0.45
CA ALA A 340 -0.20 33.77 0.90
C ALA A 340 -0.46 35.25 0.59
N GLN A 341 0.23 36.15 1.27
CA GLN A 341 0.17 37.58 0.97
C GLN A 341 0.64 37.88 -0.46
N TYR A 342 1.65 37.14 -0.92
CA TYR A 342 2.25 37.28 -2.24
C TYR A 342 2.13 35.95 -3.00
N GLN A 343 1.00 35.76 -3.67
CA GLN A 343 0.73 34.54 -4.45
C GLN A 343 1.37 34.55 -5.85
N THR A 344 1.97 35.67 -6.25
CA THR A 344 2.59 35.87 -7.56
C THR A 344 3.94 36.56 -7.40
N GLY A 345 4.79 36.47 -8.44
CA GLY A 345 6.13 37.08 -8.44
C GLY A 345 7.25 36.16 -7.92
N SER A 346 6.91 34.94 -7.50
CA SER A 346 7.88 33.87 -7.24
C SER A 346 8.46 33.33 -8.56
N PRO A 347 9.73 32.88 -8.58
CA PRO A 347 10.24 32.04 -9.65
C PRO A 347 9.39 30.77 -9.85
N SER A 348 9.43 30.21 -11.06
CA SER A 348 8.72 28.96 -11.35
C SER A 348 9.28 27.81 -10.50
N GLY A 349 8.39 27.08 -9.82
CA GLY A 349 8.77 26.02 -8.88
C GLY A 349 9.19 26.54 -7.50
N GLU A 350 8.98 27.84 -7.24
CA GLU A 350 9.23 28.47 -5.93
C GLU A 350 7.99 29.17 -5.35
N GLU A 351 6.79 28.76 -5.77
CA GLU A 351 5.52 29.35 -5.37
C GLU A 351 5.11 28.97 -3.93
N TYR A 352 4.18 29.72 -3.34
CA TYR A 352 3.75 29.51 -1.95
C TYR A 352 3.18 28.11 -1.67
N THR A 353 2.69 27.41 -2.70
CA THR A 353 2.19 26.03 -2.61
C THR A 353 3.27 25.02 -2.27
N MET A 354 4.55 25.35 -2.50
CA MET A 354 5.69 24.51 -2.13
C MET A 354 5.86 24.38 -0.62
N LEU A 355 5.17 25.19 0.20
CA LEU A 355 5.31 25.15 1.66
C LEU A 355 4.62 23.97 2.35
N ILE A 356 3.78 23.24 1.63
CA ILE A 356 2.97 22.15 2.18
C ILE A 356 3.00 20.91 1.27
N ASP A 357 4.00 20.83 0.38
CA ASP A 357 4.10 19.76 -0.61
C ASP A 357 4.86 18.53 -0.07
N ASN A 358 5.26 18.56 1.21
CA ASN A 358 6.07 17.55 1.88
C ASN A 358 7.45 17.32 1.23
N ASN A 359 7.96 18.29 0.48
CA ASN A 359 9.22 18.21 -0.19
C ASN A 359 10.15 19.35 0.22
N THR A 360 11.02 19.06 1.19
CA THR A 360 12.00 20.03 1.67
C THR A 360 12.99 20.52 0.60
N ALA A 361 13.06 19.87 -0.57
CA ALA A 361 13.90 20.32 -1.69
C ALA A 361 13.27 21.46 -2.51
N THR A 362 11.96 21.69 -2.43
CA THR A 362 11.28 22.86 -3.00
C THR A 362 11.23 23.98 -1.96
N LYS A 363 10.81 25.19 -2.37
CA LYS A 363 10.71 26.33 -1.45
C LYS A 363 9.66 27.32 -1.91
N TYR A 364 9.14 28.10 -1.00
CA TYR A 364 8.53 29.37 -1.35
C TYR A 364 9.56 30.48 -1.28
N LEU A 365 9.61 31.34 -2.30
CA LEU A 365 10.39 32.56 -2.31
C LEU A 365 9.52 33.75 -2.69
N THR A 366 9.69 34.87 -1.98
CA THR A 366 9.04 36.14 -2.30
C THR A 366 10.02 37.30 -2.22
N GLN A 367 9.85 38.31 -3.09
CA GLN A 367 10.72 39.49 -3.20
C GLN A 367 10.52 40.51 -2.05
N HIS A 368 9.98 40.04 -0.92
CA HIS A 368 9.68 40.83 0.26
C HIS A 368 10.33 40.20 1.50
N ALA A 369 10.84 41.03 2.41
CA ALA A 369 11.51 40.58 3.65
C ALA A 369 10.56 40.05 4.74
N SER A 370 9.25 40.13 4.48
CA SER A 370 8.18 39.81 5.41
C SER A 370 6.95 39.44 4.60
N GLY A 371 6.07 38.63 5.18
CA GLY A 371 4.79 38.29 4.58
C GLY A 371 4.08 37.21 5.38
N TRP A 372 2.78 37.05 5.14
CA TRP A 372 2.01 35.98 5.74
C TRP A 372 1.73 34.83 4.75
N VAL A 373 1.66 33.62 5.31
CA VAL A 373 1.07 32.44 4.67
C VAL A 373 -0.02 31.90 5.59
N GLN A 374 -1.09 31.40 5.01
CA GLN A 374 -2.32 31.05 5.72
C GLN A 374 -2.90 29.75 5.18
N PHE A 375 -3.18 28.84 6.09
CA PHE A 375 -3.88 27.60 5.82
C PHE A 375 -5.28 27.64 6.44
N LYS A 376 -6.29 27.33 5.62
CA LYS A 376 -7.68 27.15 6.04
C LYS A 376 -8.03 25.67 5.93
N PRO A 377 -7.95 24.86 7.00
CA PRO A 377 -8.43 23.49 6.94
C PRO A 377 -9.95 23.49 6.69
N ASN A 378 -10.46 22.47 6.00
CA ASN A 378 -11.90 22.35 5.76
C ASN A 378 -12.70 22.13 7.06
N VAL A 379 -12.06 21.60 8.10
CA VAL A 379 -12.60 21.47 9.46
C VAL A 379 -11.68 22.18 10.43
N ALA A 380 -12.25 23.05 11.26
CA ALA A 380 -11.48 23.73 12.31
C ALA A 380 -10.83 22.70 13.25
N ALA A 381 -9.56 22.91 13.58
CA ALA A 381 -8.78 22.02 14.43
C ALA A 381 -8.02 22.82 15.49
N THR A 382 -7.57 22.15 16.55
CA THR A 382 -6.70 22.74 17.58
C THR A 382 -5.25 22.37 17.29
N VAL A 383 -4.49 23.27 16.66
CA VAL A 383 -3.03 23.10 16.46
C VAL A 383 -2.31 23.24 17.80
N VAL A 384 -1.41 22.30 18.08
CA VAL A 384 -0.56 22.26 19.29
C VAL A 384 0.94 22.28 18.97
N LYS A 385 1.30 22.12 17.70
CA LYS A 385 2.68 22.10 17.24
C LYS A 385 2.74 22.55 15.79
N TYR A 386 3.81 23.24 15.39
CA TYR A 386 4.10 23.54 14.00
C TYR A 386 5.59 23.41 13.73
N THR A 387 5.95 23.31 12.46
CA THR A 387 7.36 23.25 12.03
C THR A 387 7.63 24.30 10.96
N ILE A 388 8.89 24.70 10.82
CA ILE A 388 9.38 25.48 9.68
C ILE A 388 10.69 24.86 9.21
N THR A 389 10.87 24.67 7.91
CA THR A 389 12.10 24.13 7.32
C THR A 389 12.84 25.19 6.51
N SER A 390 14.15 25.34 6.72
CA SER A 390 14.98 26.27 5.95
C SER A 390 15.19 25.84 4.50
N ALA A 391 15.28 26.82 3.58
CA ALA A 391 15.45 26.56 2.16
C ALA A 391 16.89 26.18 1.76
N ASN A 392 17.09 25.88 0.47
CA ASN A 392 18.29 25.24 -0.08
C ASN A 392 19.53 26.13 -0.25
N ASP A 393 19.40 27.46 -0.41
CA ASP A 393 20.49 28.30 -0.95
C ASP A 393 21.00 29.41 0.00
N VAL A 394 20.19 30.41 0.36
CA VAL A 394 20.66 31.67 0.97
C VAL A 394 20.17 31.87 2.41
N PRO A 395 21.02 31.65 3.44
CA PRO A 395 20.63 31.80 4.84
C PRO A 395 20.10 33.19 5.22
N ALA A 396 20.55 34.25 4.54
CA ALA A 396 20.10 35.62 4.79
C ALA A 396 18.57 35.79 4.63
N ARG A 397 17.93 34.95 3.81
CA ARG A 397 16.52 35.03 3.45
C ARG A 397 15.60 34.17 4.31
N ASP A 398 16.16 33.39 5.24
CA ASP A 398 15.37 32.55 6.13
C ASP A 398 14.52 33.40 7.10
N PRO A 399 13.35 32.90 7.54
CA PRO A 399 12.57 33.54 8.59
C PRO A 399 13.41 33.75 9.85
N LYS A 400 13.35 34.95 10.42
CA LYS A 400 14.02 35.30 11.68
C LYS A 400 13.01 35.56 12.80
N ASN A 401 11.95 36.31 12.47
CA ASN A 401 10.89 36.69 13.39
C ASN A 401 9.53 36.39 12.75
N TRP A 402 8.60 35.83 13.52
CA TRP A 402 7.24 35.58 13.07
C TRP A 402 6.28 35.41 14.24
N THR A 403 5.00 35.46 13.91
CA THR A 403 3.91 35.00 14.79
C THR A 403 3.13 33.89 14.12
N LEU A 404 2.76 32.86 14.90
CA LEU A 404 1.71 31.93 14.50
C LEU A 404 0.39 32.45 15.07
N GLN A 405 -0.65 32.49 14.23
CA GLN A 405 -1.94 33.07 14.58
C GLN A 405 -3.08 32.12 14.22
N GLY A 406 -4.14 32.13 15.03
CA GLY A 406 -5.40 31.44 14.79
C GLY A 406 -6.54 32.43 14.54
N SER A 407 -7.49 32.10 13.67
CA SER A 407 -8.71 32.88 13.45
C SER A 407 -9.91 32.00 13.17
N ASN A 408 -11.10 32.47 13.52
CA ASN A 408 -12.37 31.84 13.19
C ASN A 408 -13.18 32.60 12.13
N ASN A 409 -12.73 33.77 11.70
CA ASN A 409 -13.42 34.61 10.70
C ASN A 409 -12.49 35.07 9.55
N GLY A 410 -11.17 34.80 9.64
CA GLY A 410 -10.17 35.20 8.64
C GLY A 410 -9.74 36.67 8.73
N THR A 411 -10.37 37.48 9.59
CA THR A 411 -10.12 38.93 9.72
C THR A 411 -9.53 39.30 11.08
N THR A 412 -9.98 38.65 12.15
CA THR A 412 -9.52 38.85 13.53
C THR A 412 -8.62 37.70 13.93
N TRP A 413 -7.40 38.00 14.38
CA TRP A 413 -6.36 37.01 14.61
C TRP A 413 -5.92 36.98 16.08
N THR A 414 -5.93 35.80 16.68
CA THR A 414 -5.33 35.55 17.98
C THR A 414 -3.90 35.05 17.77
N THR A 415 -2.91 35.71 18.38
CA THR A 415 -1.53 35.21 18.37
C THR A 415 -1.42 33.98 19.28
N LEU A 416 -0.99 32.87 18.71
CA LEU A 416 -0.80 31.58 19.40
C LEU A 416 0.64 31.38 19.82
N ASP A 417 1.59 31.94 19.05
CA ASP A 417 3.01 31.86 19.34
C ASP A 417 3.76 33.05 18.72
N THR A 418 4.88 33.41 19.32
CA THR A 418 5.77 34.47 18.85
C THR A 418 7.21 33.98 18.93
N LYS A 419 7.90 34.03 17.79
CA LYS A 419 9.33 33.69 17.72
C LYS A 419 10.13 34.88 17.25
N THR A 420 11.27 35.08 17.91
CA THR A 420 12.23 36.14 17.59
C THR A 420 13.64 35.58 17.51
N ASN A 421 14.46 36.18 16.67
CA ASN A 421 15.88 35.86 16.47
C ASN A 421 16.14 34.36 16.24
N GLN A 422 15.22 33.67 15.56
CA GLN A 422 15.43 32.28 15.17
C GLN A 422 16.51 32.23 14.09
N SER A 423 17.22 31.11 13.98
CA SER A 423 18.26 30.90 12.97
C SER A 423 18.37 29.42 12.64
N PHE A 424 18.76 29.09 11.41
CA PHE A 424 18.86 27.72 10.93
C PHE A 424 20.32 27.36 10.66
N ALA A 425 20.88 26.47 11.48
CA ALA A 425 22.30 26.12 11.47
C ALA A 425 22.76 25.42 10.17
N SER A 426 21.84 24.81 9.44
CA SER A 426 22.07 24.19 8.13
C SER A 426 20.90 24.47 7.19
N ARG A 427 21.07 24.13 5.91
CA ARG A 427 19.96 24.11 4.93
C ARG A 427 19.09 22.88 5.17
N PHE A 428 17.82 22.96 4.75
CA PHE A 428 16.82 21.90 4.97
C PHE A 428 16.60 21.54 6.44
N LEU A 429 16.95 22.45 7.36
CA LEU A 429 16.82 22.19 8.78
C LEU A 429 15.38 22.46 9.20
N LYS A 430 14.66 21.40 9.59
CA LYS A 430 13.33 21.47 10.20
C LYS A 430 13.46 21.88 11.67
N GLN A 431 12.83 22.99 12.05
CA GLN A 431 12.64 23.37 13.45
C GLN A 431 11.20 23.16 13.87
N THR A 432 11.03 22.64 15.08
CA THR A 432 9.73 22.26 15.64
C THR A 432 9.39 23.15 16.83
N TYR A 433 8.16 23.62 16.89
CA TYR A 433 7.67 24.52 17.93
C TYR A 433 6.36 23.98 18.50
N THR A 434 6.36 23.64 19.79
CA THR A 434 5.16 23.25 20.54
C THR A 434 4.49 24.48 21.13
N ILE A 435 3.16 24.53 21.09
CA ILE A 435 2.35 25.65 21.58
C ILE A 435 1.26 25.16 22.54
N SER A 436 0.96 25.96 23.55
CA SER A 436 -0.11 25.66 24.53
C SER A 436 -1.45 26.24 24.05
N ASN A 437 -1.99 25.69 22.96
CA ASN A 437 -3.29 26.09 22.43
C ASN A 437 -4.35 25.04 22.73
N THR A 438 -5.46 25.47 23.30
CA THR A 438 -6.64 24.63 23.59
C THR A 438 -7.84 24.99 22.74
N THR A 439 -7.74 26.01 21.89
CA THR A 439 -8.83 26.53 21.07
C THR A 439 -8.71 26.04 19.63
N SER A 440 -9.82 25.57 19.08
CA SER A 440 -9.92 25.20 17.67
C SER A 440 -10.10 26.45 16.80
N TYR A 441 -9.37 26.52 15.69
CA TYR A 441 -9.44 27.63 14.74
C TYR A 441 -9.72 27.14 13.31
N ALA A 442 -10.53 27.91 12.59
CA ALA A 442 -10.83 27.68 11.17
C ALA A 442 -9.72 28.16 10.22
N TYR A 443 -8.81 29.00 10.71
CA TYR A 443 -7.66 29.51 9.96
C TYR A 443 -6.43 29.52 10.83
N TYR A 444 -5.30 29.15 10.22
CA TYR A 444 -3.97 29.32 10.79
C TYR A 444 -3.14 30.19 9.87
N ARG A 445 -2.37 31.12 10.44
CA ARG A 445 -1.51 32.04 9.69
C ARG A 445 -0.14 32.09 10.34
N LEU A 446 0.89 31.85 9.53
CA LEU A 446 2.26 32.20 9.86
C LEU A 446 2.56 33.58 9.28
N ASN A 447 2.78 34.55 10.14
CA ASN A 447 3.08 35.93 9.75
C ASN A 447 4.57 36.23 10.01
N VAL A 448 5.40 36.11 8.98
CA VAL A 448 6.83 36.39 9.05
C VAL A 448 7.04 37.89 9.00
N THR A 449 7.67 38.44 10.04
CA THR A 449 7.86 39.90 10.20
C THR A 449 9.26 40.36 9.81
N SER A 450 10.24 39.46 9.78
CA SER A 450 11.56 39.74 9.22
C SER A 450 12.34 38.47 8.90
N VAL A 451 13.27 38.60 7.96
CA VAL A 451 14.30 37.59 7.62
C VAL A 451 15.62 37.87 8.37
N GLN A 452 16.62 37.01 8.19
CA GLN A 452 17.95 37.22 8.80
C GLN A 452 18.56 38.56 8.39
N SER A 453 18.57 38.86 7.09
CA SER A 453 19.02 40.13 6.51
C SER A 453 18.58 40.28 5.05
N GLY A 454 18.58 41.51 4.52
CA GLY A 454 18.19 41.76 3.12
C GLY A 454 16.68 41.92 2.92
N SER A 455 16.22 41.74 1.68
CA SER A 455 14.87 42.13 1.25
C SER A 455 13.99 40.98 0.74
N ILE A 456 14.42 39.72 0.85
CA ILE A 456 13.77 38.54 0.25
C ILE A 456 13.54 37.50 1.34
N LEU A 457 12.37 36.88 1.35
CA LEU A 457 11.97 35.78 2.23
C LEU A 457 11.94 34.47 1.46
N GLN A 458 12.45 33.41 2.08
CA GLN A 458 12.30 32.05 1.59
C GLN A 458 12.24 31.02 2.71
N PHE A 459 11.54 29.91 2.49
CA PHE A 459 11.57 28.71 3.34
C PHE A 459 10.93 27.53 2.62
N SER A 460 11.25 26.31 3.05
CA SER A 460 10.88 25.09 2.33
C SER A 460 9.54 24.52 2.74
N GLU A 461 9.28 24.37 4.04
CA GLU A 461 8.08 23.67 4.53
C GLU A 461 7.49 24.38 5.75
N TRP A 462 6.17 24.31 5.90
CA TRP A 462 5.41 24.73 7.07
C TRP A 462 4.27 23.74 7.36
N GLU A 463 4.43 22.95 8.44
CA GLU A 463 3.48 21.91 8.84
C GLU A 463 2.73 22.33 10.12
N LEU A 464 1.47 21.92 10.27
CA LEU A 464 0.56 22.29 11.36
C LEU A 464 -0.06 21.06 12.03
N PHE A 465 0.40 20.69 13.22
CA PHE A 465 -0.03 19.46 13.89
C PHE A 465 -1.10 19.71 14.94
N ARG A 466 -2.21 18.94 14.87
CA ARG A 466 -3.34 19.06 15.80
C ARG A 466 -3.19 18.24 17.09
N ASN A 467 -3.95 18.64 18.11
CA ASN A 467 -4.05 17.98 19.40
C ASN A 467 -4.61 16.57 19.31
#